data_AF-A0A7G2TLX2-F1
#
_entry.id   AF-A0A7G2TLX2-F1
#
_cell.length_a   1.000
_cell.length_b   1.000
_cell.length_c   1.000
_cell.angle_alpha   90.00
_cell.angle_beta   90.00
_cell.angle_gamma   90.00
#
_symmetry.space_group_name_H-M   'P 1'
#
loop_
_entity.id
_entity.type
_entity.pdbx_description
1 polymer ?
#
loop_
_entity_poly.entity_id
_entity_poly.type
_entity_poly.pdbx_seq_one_letter_code
_entity_poly.pdbx_strand_id
1 'polypeptide(L)'
;MGGLPPLVREPALKVPESTVSFVAMINSDKPSTVRPSVLPSVLPAVRALSAQLAGWRARPRSAVRPQPRPVPADEELPEACRDGRHPRQIDIPFRDSPPESAERGRLRTQGRFLARQDDWETLARGLREADIDRAATLGGTPVARLLAEGAHSDAVESALAAAGRNDPTAARASLFALRDAIDHVERDPWLALVPALAHLAVARGWAGRPGAPVPGALRRDARAQHLEAAQRLVARFDPLECDSPALAAVRCALLELEPRPEARVIDDYEDLIDLDPACPDHMRALGRDLRPSRFGNWDRLDHEARRTAGRTADLWGSGGYAWVWFDALASGEAGAFAAVDGELFAEALHDILARRPEQHMANQLAAFCGLSLSGAAAPRSAQARIAGCFGWIVHNHLREIHPDLWARARPIPGSVDAGERLRRGKSRALSALAEHFAHQLRLGRQVRFSEAGIALTPTPCSSCTLAPCSALAYPRRDQRDEDTPCLT
;
A
#
# COMPACT_ATOMS: atom_id res chain seq x y z
N MET A 1 -60.00 -38.06 29.59
CA MET A 1 -59.01 -36.97 29.53
C MET A 1 -57.73 -37.51 30.14
N GLY A 2 -56.92 -38.29 29.44
CA GLY A 2 -56.17 -37.91 28.25
C GLY A 2 -54.69 -37.95 28.65
N GLY A 3 -54.17 -39.16 28.88
CA GLY A 3 -52.76 -39.38 29.21
C GLY A 3 -51.88 -39.19 27.99
N LEU A 4 -50.86 -38.36 28.11
CA LEU A 4 -49.76 -38.21 27.15
C LEU A 4 -48.45 -38.78 27.77
N PRO A 5 -47.55 -39.30 26.92
CA PRO A 5 -46.53 -40.30 27.26
C PRO A 5 -45.21 -39.68 27.76
N PRO A 6 -44.28 -40.48 28.32
CA PRO A 6 -43.02 -39.98 28.86
C PRO A 6 -42.05 -39.59 27.72
N LEU A 7 -41.39 -38.45 27.88
CA LEU A 7 -40.29 -38.02 27.03
C LEU A 7 -39.08 -38.93 27.25
N VAL A 8 -38.70 -39.60 26.17
CA VAL A 8 -37.51 -40.45 26.03
C VAL A 8 -36.25 -39.61 26.28
N ARG A 9 -35.40 -40.09 27.18
CA ARG A 9 -34.01 -39.60 27.33
C ARG A 9 -33.20 -40.06 26.12
N GLU A 10 -32.82 -39.13 25.26
CA GLU A 10 -31.75 -39.35 24.29
C GLU A 10 -30.37 -39.29 24.98
N PRO A 11 -29.39 -40.10 24.54
CA PRO A 11 -28.10 -40.21 25.19
C PRO A 11 -27.19 -39.02 24.85
N ALA A 12 -26.38 -38.65 25.84
CA ALA A 12 -25.35 -37.62 25.77
C ALA A 12 -24.43 -37.81 24.54
N LEU A 13 -24.43 -36.81 23.64
CA LEU A 13 -23.39 -36.68 22.63
C LEU A 13 -22.08 -36.32 23.35
N LYS A 14 -21.15 -37.27 23.36
CA LYS A 14 -19.77 -37.06 23.79
C LYS A 14 -19.13 -35.99 22.90
N VAL A 15 -18.79 -34.85 23.49
CA VAL A 15 -17.86 -33.87 22.89
C VAL A 15 -16.46 -34.50 22.95
N PRO A 16 -15.74 -34.66 21.84
CA PRO A 16 -14.36 -35.08 21.91
C PRO A 16 -13.51 -33.90 22.40
N GLU A 17 -12.85 -34.09 23.54
CA GLU A 17 -11.65 -33.34 23.90
C GLU A 17 -10.60 -33.58 22.80
N SER A 18 -10.37 -32.57 21.97
CA SER A 18 -9.17 -32.48 21.16
C SER A 18 -8.60 -31.08 21.27
N THR A 19 -7.61 -30.96 22.16
CA THR A 19 -6.64 -29.88 22.20
C THR A 19 -5.88 -29.89 20.88
N VAL A 20 -6.38 -29.15 19.89
CA VAL A 20 -5.71 -28.93 18.60
C VAL A 20 -4.98 -27.60 18.69
N SER A 21 -3.65 -27.68 18.60
CA SER A 21 -2.72 -26.55 18.63
C SER A 21 -3.10 -25.48 17.60
N PHE A 22 -3.28 -24.25 18.08
CA PHE A 22 -3.79 -23.08 17.38
C PHE A 22 -2.85 -22.57 16.24
N VAL A 23 -1.62 -23.09 16.17
CA VAL A 23 -0.56 -22.61 15.26
C VAL A 23 -0.22 -23.60 14.12
N ALA A 24 -0.68 -24.85 14.16
CA ALA A 24 -0.23 -25.88 13.21
C ALA A 24 -0.81 -25.77 11.76
N MET A 25 -1.56 -24.71 11.44
CA MET A 25 -2.12 -24.49 10.11
C MET A 25 -1.51 -23.28 9.39
N ILE A 26 -0.51 -22.64 10.00
CA ILE A 26 0.21 -21.48 9.46
C ILE A 26 1.70 -21.87 9.42
N ASN A 27 2.28 -21.92 8.21
CA ASN A 27 3.71 -22.16 7.91
C ASN A 27 4.22 -23.62 7.87
N SER A 28 4.23 -24.20 6.67
CA SER A 28 5.28 -25.13 6.25
C SER A 28 6.14 -24.41 5.23
N ASP A 29 7.25 -23.82 5.66
CA ASP A 29 8.51 -23.72 4.89
C ASP A 29 9.62 -23.16 5.80
N LYS A 30 10.74 -23.88 5.87
CA LYS A 30 11.92 -23.57 6.70
C LYS A 30 12.84 -22.58 5.97
N PRO A 31 13.44 -21.58 6.64
CA PRO A 31 14.61 -20.89 6.11
C PRO A 31 15.92 -21.49 6.62
N SER A 32 16.89 -21.61 5.73
CA SER A 32 18.28 -22.01 6.01
C SER A 32 19.14 -20.82 6.43
N THR A 33 20.00 -21.08 7.41
CA THR A 33 20.96 -20.17 8.04
C THR A 33 22.22 -19.94 7.19
N VAL A 34 22.66 -18.70 6.99
CA VAL A 34 24.04 -18.36 6.59
C VAL A 34 24.53 -17.09 7.32
N ARG A 35 25.75 -17.17 7.88
CA ARG A 35 26.46 -16.11 8.64
C ARG A 35 27.25 -15.15 7.72
N PRO A 36 27.59 -13.93 8.18
CA PRO A 36 28.12 -12.85 7.34
C PRO A 36 29.65 -12.82 7.27
N SER A 37 30.18 -12.25 6.18
CA SER A 37 31.60 -11.90 6.01
C SER A 37 31.76 -10.39 5.83
N VAL A 38 32.58 -9.81 6.71
CA VAL A 38 33.01 -8.40 6.82
C VAL A 38 34.11 -8.09 5.80
N LEU A 39 34.23 -6.82 5.34
CA LEU A 39 35.46 -5.99 5.10
C LEU A 39 35.17 -4.75 4.20
N PRO A 40 36.04 -3.70 4.09
CA PRO A 40 35.84 -2.41 4.75
C PRO A 40 35.79 -1.15 3.83
N SER A 41 35.48 -0.03 4.49
CA SER A 41 35.49 1.40 4.09
C SER A 41 36.63 1.90 3.21
N VAL A 42 36.35 2.88 2.30
CA VAL A 42 37.24 4.04 2.00
C VAL A 42 36.41 5.24 1.44
N LEU A 43 36.53 6.42 2.09
CA LEU A 43 36.16 7.76 1.58
C LEU A 43 37.38 8.40 0.87
N PRO A 44 37.24 9.40 -0.04
CA PRO A 44 37.33 10.79 0.44
C PRO A 44 36.53 11.86 -0.34
N ALA A 45 36.44 13.02 0.32
CA ALA A 45 35.76 14.27 -0.03
C ALA A 45 36.37 15.07 -1.20
N VAL A 46 35.57 15.92 -1.85
CA VAL A 46 36.00 17.26 -2.34
C VAL A 46 34.85 18.28 -2.27
N ARG A 47 35.13 19.41 -1.62
CA ARG A 47 34.32 20.64 -1.56
C ARG A 47 34.63 21.57 -2.76
N ALA A 48 33.64 22.44 -3.03
CA ALA A 48 33.74 23.77 -3.65
C ALA A 48 33.72 23.87 -5.19
N LEU A 49 32.67 24.50 -5.73
CA LEU A 49 32.73 25.92 -6.12
C LEU A 49 31.33 26.44 -6.45
N SER A 50 30.88 27.42 -5.68
CA SER A 50 29.72 28.26 -6.00
C SER A 50 30.17 29.58 -6.60
N ALA A 51 29.29 30.16 -7.41
CA ALA A 51 29.26 31.53 -7.90
C ALA A 51 30.00 31.82 -9.20
N GLN A 52 29.23 31.87 -10.29
CA GLN A 52 29.32 32.98 -11.23
C GLN A 52 28.02 33.10 -12.04
N LEU A 53 27.62 34.36 -12.26
CA LEU A 53 26.55 34.83 -13.17
C LEU A 53 25.13 34.89 -12.59
N ALA A 54 25.01 35.70 -11.53
CA ALA A 54 23.84 36.56 -11.39
C ALA A 54 23.91 37.68 -12.44
N GLY A 55 22.83 37.84 -13.18
CA GLY A 55 22.61 38.98 -14.04
C GLY A 55 22.12 38.54 -15.40
N TRP A 56 20.80 38.46 -15.56
CA TRP A 56 20.05 39.00 -16.68
C TRP A 56 18.57 39.05 -16.28
N ARG A 57 18.09 40.26 -15.98
CA ARG A 57 16.66 40.56 -15.81
C ARG A 57 16.05 40.69 -17.21
N ALA A 58 15.26 39.70 -17.63
CA ALA A 58 14.41 39.81 -18.81
C ALA A 58 12.98 40.17 -18.39
N ARG A 59 12.44 41.25 -19.00
CA ARG A 59 11.06 41.72 -18.84
C ARG A 59 10.06 40.69 -19.41
N PRO A 60 8.85 40.54 -18.84
CA PRO A 60 7.84 39.64 -19.38
C PRO A 60 7.28 40.18 -20.70
N ARG A 61 7.41 39.42 -21.79
CA ARG A 61 6.68 39.66 -23.04
C ARG A 61 5.29 39.06 -22.89
N SER A 62 4.26 39.87 -23.10
CA SER A 62 2.87 39.45 -23.23
C SER A 62 2.75 38.47 -24.41
N ALA A 63 2.37 37.23 -24.13
CA ALA A 63 2.10 36.22 -25.14
C ALA A 63 0.62 36.31 -25.56
N VAL A 64 0.39 36.78 -26.78
CA VAL A 64 -0.89 36.69 -27.47
C VAL A 64 -1.22 35.22 -27.70
N ARG A 65 -2.39 34.78 -27.25
CA ARG A 65 -2.93 33.42 -27.46
C ARG A 65 -3.17 33.20 -28.96
N PRO A 66 -2.57 32.18 -29.61
CA PRO A 66 -2.97 31.81 -30.97
C PRO A 66 -4.33 31.10 -30.92
N GLN A 67 -5.26 31.53 -31.77
CA GLN A 67 -6.52 30.83 -31.98
C GLN A 67 -6.28 29.51 -32.74
N PRO A 68 -7.02 28.42 -32.42
CA PRO A 68 -6.89 27.16 -33.13
C PRO A 68 -7.47 27.27 -34.55
N ARG A 69 -6.74 26.73 -35.54
CA ARG A 69 -7.26 26.52 -36.90
C ARG A 69 -8.36 25.45 -36.89
N PRO A 70 -9.39 25.56 -37.76
CA PRO A 70 -10.42 24.53 -37.88
C PRO A 70 -9.83 23.25 -38.47
N VAL A 71 -10.21 22.11 -37.88
CA VAL A 71 -9.90 20.75 -38.34
C VAL A 71 -10.79 20.44 -39.56
N PRO A 72 -10.27 19.91 -40.67
CA PRO A 72 -11.10 19.48 -41.79
C PRO A 72 -12.00 18.31 -41.37
N ALA A 73 -13.23 18.31 -41.87
CA ALA A 73 -14.26 17.32 -41.60
C ALA A 73 -13.84 15.91 -42.10
N ASP A 74 -14.07 14.94 -41.22
CA ASP A 74 -14.35 13.51 -41.44
C ASP A 74 -13.92 12.91 -42.80
N GLU A 75 -12.74 12.30 -42.83
CA GLU A 75 -12.53 11.11 -43.66
C GLU A 75 -13.29 9.96 -43.00
N GLU A 76 -14.42 9.58 -43.61
CA GLU A 76 -15.28 8.48 -43.17
C GLU A 76 -14.48 7.18 -43.04
N LEU A 77 -14.37 6.70 -41.80
CA LEU A 77 -13.90 5.35 -41.51
C LEU A 77 -14.87 4.32 -42.11
N PRO A 78 -14.38 3.20 -42.68
CA PRO A 78 -15.21 2.18 -43.31
C PRO A 78 -16.34 1.66 -42.41
N GLU A 79 -17.50 1.46 -43.01
CA GLU A 79 -18.82 1.17 -42.40
C GLU A 79 -18.90 -0.17 -41.63
N ALA A 80 -17.81 -0.95 -41.58
CA ALA A 80 -17.69 -2.25 -40.91
C ALA A 80 -17.54 -2.17 -39.38
N CYS A 81 -17.46 -0.97 -38.79
CA CYS A 81 -17.30 -0.76 -37.34
C CYS A 81 -18.62 -0.59 -36.57
N ARG A 82 -19.79 -0.81 -37.19
CA ARG A 82 -21.11 -0.55 -36.57
C ARG A 82 -21.58 -1.62 -35.58
N ASP A 83 -20.96 -2.80 -35.56
CA ASP A 83 -21.23 -3.83 -34.54
C ASP A 83 -20.34 -3.59 -33.32
N GLY A 84 -20.80 -2.70 -32.44
CA GLY A 84 -20.12 -2.09 -31.30
C GLY A 84 -19.57 -3.02 -30.20
N ARG A 85 -18.72 -3.99 -30.54
CA ARG A 85 -17.90 -4.75 -29.59
C ARG A 85 -16.47 -4.82 -30.11
N HIS A 86 -15.77 -3.68 -30.09
CA HIS A 86 -14.32 -3.67 -30.28
C HIS A 86 -13.70 -4.66 -29.27
N PRO A 87 -12.91 -5.64 -29.71
CA PRO A 87 -12.24 -6.56 -28.80
C PRO A 87 -11.39 -5.73 -27.82
N ARG A 88 -11.40 -6.11 -26.54
CA ARG A 88 -10.56 -5.44 -25.53
C ARG A 88 -9.11 -5.54 -25.99
N GLN A 89 -8.55 -4.40 -26.38
CA GLN A 89 -7.17 -4.31 -26.86
C GLN A 89 -6.15 -4.64 -25.76
N ILE A 90 -6.56 -4.60 -24.49
CA ILE A 90 -5.80 -5.10 -23.35
C ILE A 90 -6.66 -6.13 -22.61
N ASP A 91 -6.17 -7.36 -22.56
CA ASP A 91 -6.78 -8.48 -21.85
C ASP A 91 -5.89 -8.86 -20.65
N ILE A 92 -6.34 -8.52 -19.45
CA ILE A 92 -5.71 -8.88 -18.18
C ILE A 92 -6.78 -9.31 -17.18
N PRO A 93 -6.60 -10.43 -16.45
CA PRO A 93 -7.54 -10.85 -15.41
C PRO A 93 -7.67 -9.82 -14.30
N PHE A 94 -8.90 -9.56 -13.86
CA PHE A 94 -9.19 -8.77 -12.66
C PHE A 94 -9.55 -9.70 -11.51
N ARG A 95 -8.92 -9.50 -10.36
CA ARG A 95 -9.34 -10.14 -9.10
C ARG A 95 -9.90 -9.08 -8.17
N ASP A 96 -11.23 -9.07 -8.05
CA ASP A 96 -11.94 -8.15 -7.14
C ASP A 96 -11.73 -8.53 -5.67
N SER A 97 -11.48 -9.81 -5.40
CA SER A 97 -11.11 -10.34 -4.08
C SER A 97 -9.79 -11.13 -4.19
N PRO A 98 -8.64 -10.44 -4.27
CA PRO A 98 -7.35 -11.12 -4.31
C PRO A 98 -7.06 -11.82 -2.97
N PRO A 99 -6.18 -12.85 -2.94
CA PRO A 99 -5.89 -13.64 -1.74
C PRO A 99 -5.57 -12.79 -0.51
N GLU A 100 -4.71 -11.78 -0.68
CA GLU A 100 -4.34 -10.83 0.38
C GLU A 100 -5.55 -10.07 0.95
N SER A 101 -6.45 -9.56 0.10
CA SER A 101 -7.64 -8.86 0.58
C SER A 101 -8.62 -9.81 1.27
N ALA A 102 -8.76 -11.03 0.77
CA ALA A 102 -9.62 -12.05 1.37
C ALA A 102 -9.10 -12.47 2.76
N GLU A 103 -7.80 -12.70 2.90
CA GLU A 103 -7.16 -13.03 4.16
C GLU A 103 -7.33 -11.91 5.20
N ARG A 104 -7.05 -10.66 4.80
CA ARG A 104 -7.28 -9.49 5.65
C ARG A 104 -8.74 -9.35 6.09
N GLY A 105 -9.68 -9.64 5.20
CA GLY A 105 -11.12 -9.64 5.48
C GLY A 105 -11.53 -10.72 6.48
N ARG A 106 -10.96 -11.92 6.34
CA ARG A 106 -11.16 -13.05 7.27
C ARG A 106 -10.68 -12.70 8.67
N LEU A 107 -9.46 -12.18 8.81
CA LEU A 107 -8.87 -11.82 10.11
C LEU A 107 -9.66 -10.71 10.82
N ARG A 108 -10.10 -9.67 10.10
CA ARG A 108 -10.98 -8.65 10.69
C ARG A 108 -12.33 -9.21 11.10
N THR A 109 -12.90 -10.11 10.29
CA THR A 109 -14.16 -10.78 10.64
C THR A 109 -14.01 -11.63 11.90
N GLN A 110 -12.87 -12.33 12.04
CA GLN A 110 -12.56 -13.10 13.24
C GLN A 110 -12.45 -12.22 14.48
N GLY A 111 -11.67 -11.13 14.43
CA GLY A 111 -11.57 -10.20 15.56
C GLY A 111 -12.92 -9.59 15.96
N ARG A 112 -13.74 -9.19 14.98
CA ARG A 112 -15.11 -8.70 15.22
C ARG A 112 -15.99 -9.76 15.86
N PHE A 113 -15.90 -11.00 15.39
CA PHE A 113 -16.70 -12.10 15.92
C PHE A 113 -16.39 -12.33 17.40
N LEU A 114 -15.12 -12.41 17.78
CA LEU A 114 -14.71 -12.59 19.18
C LEU A 114 -15.20 -11.44 20.07
N ALA A 115 -15.00 -10.18 19.63
CA ALA A 115 -15.47 -9.01 20.36
C ALA A 115 -17.00 -8.99 20.57
N ARG A 116 -17.78 -9.45 19.58
CA ARG A 116 -19.25 -9.54 19.69
C ARG A 116 -19.74 -10.65 20.62
N GLN A 117 -18.87 -11.57 21.01
CA GLN A 117 -19.19 -12.64 21.96
C GLN A 117 -18.62 -12.35 23.36
N ASP A 118 -18.05 -11.15 23.56
CA ASP A 118 -17.28 -10.78 24.76
C ASP A 118 -16.15 -11.78 25.07
N ASP A 119 -15.63 -12.49 24.04
CA ASP A 119 -14.55 -13.47 24.17
C ASP A 119 -13.18 -12.77 24.10
N TRP A 120 -12.98 -11.88 25.07
CA TRP A 120 -11.79 -11.03 25.17
C TRP A 120 -10.53 -11.84 25.52
N GLU A 121 -10.67 -12.93 26.27
CA GLU A 121 -9.55 -13.82 26.62
C GLU A 121 -8.98 -14.51 25.37
N THR A 122 -9.84 -15.10 24.52
CA THR A 122 -9.39 -15.71 23.27
C THR A 122 -8.81 -14.68 22.31
N LEU A 123 -9.41 -13.49 22.24
CA LEU A 123 -8.88 -12.39 21.43
C LEU A 123 -7.47 -11.97 21.93
N ALA A 124 -7.29 -11.76 23.24
CA ALA A 124 -6.01 -11.35 23.82
C ALA A 124 -4.91 -12.36 23.52
N ARG A 125 -5.21 -13.66 23.68
CA ARG A 125 -4.28 -14.74 23.34
C ARG A 125 -3.93 -14.74 21.85
N GLY A 126 -4.92 -14.63 20.97
CA GLY A 126 -4.69 -14.58 19.52
C GLY A 126 -3.90 -13.34 19.08
N LEU A 127 -4.15 -12.19 19.70
CA LEU A 127 -3.37 -10.97 19.48
C LEU A 127 -1.92 -11.16 19.93
N ARG A 128 -1.71 -11.69 21.14
CA ARG A 128 -0.40 -11.96 21.73
C ARG A 128 0.44 -12.90 20.87
N GLU A 129 -0.12 -14.06 20.54
CA GLU A 129 0.56 -15.06 19.71
C GLU A 129 0.93 -14.47 18.35
N ALA A 130 -0.01 -13.81 17.68
CA ALA A 130 0.26 -13.19 16.37
C ALA A 130 1.31 -12.06 16.43
N ASP A 131 1.35 -11.30 17.52
CA ASP A 131 2.29 -10.18 17.69
C ASP A 131 3.68 -10.70 18.04
N ILE A 132 3.81 -11.65 18.97
CA ILE A 132 5.09 -12.27 19.35
C ILE A 132 5.69 -13.05 18.17
N ASP A 133 4.88 -13.82 17.45
CA ASP A 133 5.34 -14.63 16.31
C ASP A 133 5.60 -13.80 15.05
N ARG A 134 5.37 -12.47 15.10
CA ARG A 134 5.45 -11.55 13.94
C ARG A 134 4.60 -12.05 12.77
N ALA A 135 3.46 -12.64 13.07
CA ALA A 135 2.58 -13.21 12.07
C ALA A 135 2.05 -12.10 11.15
N ALA A 136 2.20 -12.28 9.84
CA ALA A 136 1.77 -11.34 8.83
C ALA A 136 1.06 -12.05 7.67
N THR A 137 0.20 -11.31 6.98
CA THR A 137 -0.37 -11.75 5.70
C THR A 137 0.71 -11.83 4.62
N LEU A 138 0.40 -12.44 3.48
CA LEU A 138 1.33 -12.50 2.34
C LEU A 138 1.80 -11.11 1.87
N GLY A 139 0.94 -10.10 1.98
CA GLY A 139 1.25 -8.69 1.72
C GLY A 139 2.00 -7.97 2.83
N GLY A 140 2.46 -8.67 3.87
CA GLY A 140 3.24 -8.11 4.98
C GLY A 140 2.43 -7.30 5.98
N THR A 141 1.11 -7.49 6.05
CA THR A 141 0.29 -6.83 7.08
C THR A 141 0.28 -7.66 8.37
N PRO A 142 0.63 -7.07 9.53
CA PRO A 142 0.57 -7.79 10.81
C PRO A 142 -0.83 -8.33 11.13
N VAL A 143 -0.90 -9.59 11.54
CA VAL A 143 -2.14 -10.31 11.88
C VAL A 143 -2.76 -9.72 13.15
N ALA A 144 -1.95 -9.43 14.17
CA ALA A 144 -2.42 -8.80 15.41
C ALA A 144 -3.14 -7.47 15.13
N ARG A 145 -2.60 -6.64 14.22
CA ARG A 145 -3.26 -5.40 13.76
C ARG A 145 -4.64 -5.69 13.17
N LEU A 146 -4.77 -6.68 12.31
CA LEU A 146 -6.05 -7.00 11.63
C LEU A 146 -7.10 -7.55 12.60
N LEU A 147 -6.69 -8.40 13.54
CA LEU A 147 -7.57 -8.90 14.60
C LEU A 147 -8.09 -7.74 15.46
N ALA A 148 -7.20 -6.84 15.90
CA ALA A 148 -7.58 -5.67 16.69
C ALA A 148 -8.47 -4.69 15.90
N GLU A 149 -8.16 -4.46 14.62
CA GLU A 149 -9.00 -3.66 13.71
C GLU A 149 -10.42 -4.22 13.59
N GLY A 150 -10.55 -5.55 13.56
CA GLY A 150 -11.84 -6.24 13.59
C GLY A 150 -12.57 -6.05 14.91
N ALA A 151 -11.87 -6.28 16.02
CA ALA A 151 -12.44 -6.22 17.37
C ALA A 151 -13.04 -4.84 17.70
N HIS A 152 -12.38 -3.75 17.31
CA HIS A 152 -12.90 -2.41 17.56
C HIS A 152 -13.78 -1.87 16.41
N SER A 153 -14.10 -2.65 15.37
CA SER A 153 -14.66 -2.08 14.13
C SER A 153 -16.03 -1.43 14.33
N ASP A 154 -16.90 -2.04 15.12
CA ASP A 154 -18.28 -1.58 15.31
C ASP A 154 -18.30 -0.26 16.11
N ALA A 155 -17.46 -0.16 17.14
CA ALA A 155 -17.29 1.05 17.94
C ALA A 155 -16.67 2.19 17.11
N VAL A 156 -15.65 1.90 16.29
CA VAL A 156 -15.03 2.88 15.39
C VAL A 156 -16.00 3.36 14.32
N GLU A 157 -16.81 2.47 13.73
CA GLU A 157 -17.83 2.87 12.75
C GLU A 157 -18.84 3.84 13.36
N SER A 158 -19.38 3.51 14.54
CA SER A 158 -20.28 4.38 15.29
C SER A 158 -19.63 5.73 15.64
N ALA A 159 -18.38 5.70 16.13
CA ALA A 159 -17.64 6.91 16.50
C ALA A 159 -17.31 7.80 15.30
N LEU A 160 -16.93 7.22 14.15
CA LEU A 160 -16.66 7.96 12.92
C LEU A 160 -17.93 8.57 12.34
N ALA A 161 -19.08 7.89 12.45
CA ALA A 161 -20.38 8.46 12.06
C ALA A 161 -20.72 9.69 12.93
N ALA A 162 -20.49 9.62 14.25
CA ALA A 162 -20.63 10.77 15.14
C ALA A 162 -19.64 11.91 14.82
N ALA A 163 -18.37 11.57 14.54
CA ALA A 163 -17.37 12.55 14.12
C ALA A 163 -17.71 13.24 12.80
N GLY A 164 -18.39 12.54 11.89
CA GLY A 164 -18.95 13.11 10.66
C GLY A 164 -20.05 14.15 10.90
N ARG A 165 -20.80 14.01 12.00
CA ARG A 165 -21.81 14.99 12.45
C ARG A 165 -21.25 16.08 13.37
N ASN A 166 -19.93 16.11 13.57
CA ASN A 166 -19.25 16.96 14.56
C ASN A 166 -19.78 16.79 16.00
N ASP A 167 -20.11 15.56 16.39
CA ASP A 167 -20.56 15.21 17.73
C ASP A 167 -19.45 14.49 18.51
N PRO A 168 -18.58 15.23 19.22
CA PRO A 168 -17.48 14.63 19.98
C PRO A 168 -17.96 13.82 21.19
N THR A 169 -19.12 14.17 21.76
CA THR A 169 -19.67 13.48 22.92
C THR A 169 -20.11 12.09 22.53
N ALA A 170 -20.88 11.94 21.45
CA ALA A 170 -21.29 10.62 20.96
C ALA A 170 -20.09 9.80 20.47
N ALA A 171 -19.12 10.42 19.77
CA ALA A 171 -17.92 9.72 19.32
C ALA A 171 -17.11 9.13 20.49
N ARG A 172 -16.99 9.89 21.57
CA ARG A 172 -16.32 9.45 22.79
C ARG A 172 -17.12 8.39 23.54
N ALA A 173 -18.45 8.54 23.63
CA ALA A 173 -19.32 7.54 24.26
C ALA A 173 -19.18 6.15 23.60
N SER A 174 -19.08 6.08 22.26
CA SER A 174 -18.89 4.82 21.55
C SER A 174 -17.59 4.10 21.93
N LEU A 175 -16.49 4.84 22.13
CA LEU A 175 -15.21 4.23 22.55
C LEU A 175 -15.15 3.95 24.06
N PHE A 176 -15.86 4.71 24.90
CA PHE A 176 -16.02 4.36 26.30
C PHE A 176 -16.79 3.06 26.48
N ALA A 177 -17.89 2.86 25.74
CA ALA A 177 -18.63 1.61 25.77
C ALA A 177 -17.76 0.42 25.35
N LEU A 178 -16.90 0.58 24.34
CA LEU A 178 -15.92 -0.45 23.98
C LEU A 178 -14.94 -0.74 25.13
N ARG A 179 -14.35 0.30 25.73
CA ARG A 179 -13.42 0.12 26.84
C ARG A 179 -14.07 -0.59 28.02
N ASP A 180 -15.29 -0.20 28.38
CA ASP A 180 -16.01 -0.75 29.53
C ASP A 180 -16.45 -2.20 29.32
N ALA A 181 -16.59 -2.65 28.06
CA ALA A 181 -16.84 -4.05 27.73
C ALA A 181 -15.59 -4.94 27.89
N ILE A 182 -14.38 -4.36 27.87
CA ILE A 182 -13.12 -5.11 27.93
C ILE A 182 -12.64 -5.19 29.38
N ASP A 183 -12.85 -6.34 30.01
CA ASP A 183 -12.28 -6.62 31.32
C ASP A 183 -10.75 -6.60 31.29
N HIS A 184 -10.13 -6.14 32.38
CA HIS A 184 -8.68 -6.14 32.56
C HIS A 184 -7.85 -5.39 31.49
N VAL A 185 -8.46 -4.48 30.72
CA VAL A 185 -7.77 -3.61 29.73
C VAL A 185 -6.54 -2.90 30.30
N GLU A 186 -6.54 -2.64 31.60
CA GLU A 186 -5.48 -1.97 32.33
C GLU A 186 -4.28 -2.86 32.66
N ARG A 187 -4.40 -4.18 32.58
CA ARG A 187 -3.38 -5.16 33.01
C ARG A 187 -2.80 -5.97 31.86
N ASP A 188 -3.47 -6.02 30.72
CA ASP A 188 -3.02 -6.77 29.55
C ASP A 188 -2.72 -5.82 28.37
N PRO A 189 -1.47 -5.79 27.86
CA PRO A 189 -1.09 -4.89 26.78
C PRO A 189 -1.84 -5.15 25.46
N TRP A 190 -2.17 -6.41 25.14
CA TRP A 190 -2.88 -6.75 23.91
C TRP A 190 -4.37 -6.41 24.00
N LEU A 191 -4.98 -6.45 25.18
CA LEU A 191 -6.32 -5.90 25.39
C LEU A 191 -6.30 -4.37 25.33
N ALA A 192 -5.30 -3.70 25.90
CA ALA A 192 -5.15 -2.24 25.83
C ALA A 192 -4.98 -1.73 24.39
N LEU A 193 -4.35 -2.53 23.53
CA LEU A 193 -4.12 -2.23 22.12
C LEU A 193 -5.43 -1.98 21.35
N VAL A 194 -6.49 -2.75 21.64
CA VAL A 194 -7.78 -2.67 20.92
C VAL A 194 -8.41 -1.27 21.02
N PRO A 195 -8.74 -0.74 22.21
CA PRO A 195 -9.26 0.61 22.32
C PRO A 195 -8.22 1.68 21.95
N ALA A 196 -6.91 1.45 22.14
CA ALA A 196 -5.89 2.41 21.72
C ALA A 196 -5.88 2.62 20.20
N LEU A 197 -5.90 1.53 19.42
CA LEU A 197 -6.03 1.59 17.96
C LEU A 197 -7.36 2.20 17.52
N ALA A 198 -8.46 1.93 18.26
CA ALA A 198 -9.76 2.55 18.01
C ALA A 198 -9.70 4.07 18.15
N HIS A 199 -9.08 4.55 19.24
CA HIS A 199 -8.85 5.97 19.48
C HIS A 199 -7.98 6.61 18.38
N LEU A 200 -6.90 5.96 17.95
CA LEU A 200 -6.08 6.43 16.84
C LEU A 200 -6.87 6.52 15.52
N ALA A 201 -7.74 5.54 15.24
CA ALA A 201 -8.59 5.54 14.06
C ALA A 201 -9.58 6.72 14.06
N VAL A 202 -10.23 6.97 15.19
CA VAL A 202 -11.18 8.09 15.35
C VAL A 202 -10.45 9.44 15.32
N ALA A 203 -9.26 9.55 15.93
CA ALA A 203 -8.42 10.75 15.85
C ALA A 203 -8.07 11.12 14.40
N ARG A 204 -7.75 10.14 13.55
CA ARG A 204 -7.56 10.36 12.10
C ARG A 204 -8.84 10.86 11.43
N GLY A 205 -10.01 10.34 11.83
CA GLY A 205 -11.31 10.84 11.38
C GLY A 205 -11.52 12.32 11.69
N TRP A 206 -11.09 12.78 12.85
CA TRP A 206 -11.19 14.19 13.27
C TRP A 206 -10.23 15.13 12.53
N ALA A 207 -9.03 14.66 12.16
CA ALA A 207 -8.00 15.42 11.44
C ALA A 207 -8.48 15.98 10.08
N GLY A 208 -9.58 15.44 9.55
CA GLY A 208 -10.14 15.88 8.27
C GLY A 208 -9.54 15.10 7.09
N ARG A 209 -9.97 15.46 5.89
CA ARG A 209 -9.53 14.80 4.65
C ARG A 209 -8.42 15.63 4.00
N PRO A 210 -7.47 15.01 3.29
CA PRO A 210 -6.52 15.76 2.45
C PRO A 210 -7.26 16.73 1.52
N GLY A 211 -6.82 17.99 1.48
CA GLY A 211 -7.45 19.07 0.69
C GLY A 211 -8.70 19.70 1.30
N ALA A 212 -9.18 19.24 2.45
CA ALA A 212 -10.24 19.92 3.20
C ALA A 212 -9.69 21.18 3.90
N PRO A 213 -10.56 22.17 4.22
CA PRO A 213 -10.17 23.31 5.05
C PRO A 213 -9.54 22.87 6.37
N VAL A 214 -8.65 23.70 6.91
CA VAL A 214 -8.02 23.48 8.21
C VAL A 214 -9.10 23.18 9.26
N PRO A 215 -8.99 22.08 10.02
CA PRO A 215 -10.00 21.72 11.01
C PRO A 215 -10.19 22.84 12.04
N GLY A 216 -11.44 23.18 12.36
CA GLY A 216 -11.78 24.15 13.40
C GLY A 216 -11.43 23.64 14.82
N ALA A 217 -11.49 24.53 15.81
CA ALA A 217 -11.09 24.25 17.20
C ALA A 217 -11.72 22.97 17.76
N LEU A 218 -13.05 22.82 17.65
CA LEU A 218 -13.79 21.63 18.08
C LEU A 218 -13.17 20.32 17.57
N ARG A 219 -12.83 20.25 16.29
CA ARG A 219 -12.27 19.03 15.69
C ARG A 219 -10.83 18.77 16.15
N ARG A 220 -10.05 19.83 16.34
CA ARG A 220 -8.68 19.72 16.88
C ARG A 220 -8.70 19.24 18.33
N ASP A 221 -9.59 19.79 19.15
CA ASP A 221 -9.74 19.41 20.56
C ASP A 221 -10.24 17.96 20.69
N ALA A 222 -11.24 17.58 19.90
CA ALA A 222 -11.73 16.20 19.86
C ALA A 222 -10.63 15.22 19.43
N ARG A 223 -9.85 15.58 18.40
CA ARG A 223 -8.69 14.78 17.97
C ARG A 223 -7.67 14.61 19.09
N ALA A 224 -7.25 15.69 19.75
CA ALA A 224 -6.29 15.65 20.84
C ALA A 224 -6.77 14.74 21.98
N GLN A 225 -8.04 14.86 22.39
CA GLN A 225 -8.63 13.99 23.42
C GLN A 225 -8.54 12.51 23.08
N HIS A 226 -8.77 12.12 21.81
CA HIS A 226 -8.64 10.73 21.41
C HIS A 226 -7.18 10.25 21.43
N LEU A 227 -6.22 11.08 21.00
CA LEU A 227 -4.80 10.74 21.05
C LEU A 227 -4.32 10.59 22.50
N GLU A 228 -4.68 11.52 23.39
CA GLU A 228 -4.34 11.43 24.80
C GLU A 228 -4.97 10.21 25.48
N ALA A 229 -6.18 9.83 25.08
CA ALA A 229 -6.81 8.60 25.56
C ALA A 229 -6.07 7.34 25.10
N ALA A 230 -5.65 7.28 23.83
CA ALA A 230 -4.79 6.20 23.34
C ALA A 230 -3.46 6.15 24.12
N GLN A 231 -2.80 7.28 24.35
CA GLN A 231 -1.58 7.36 25.15
C GLN A 231 -1.79 6.82 26.55
N ARG A 232 -2.85 7.23 27.26
CA ARG A 232 -3.15 6.74 28.61
C ARG A 232 -3.37 5.22 28.69
N LEU A 233 -3.95 4.63 27.65
CA LEU A 233 -4.18 3.18 27.59
C LEU A 233 -2.86 2.40 27.50
N VAL A 234 -1.88 2.90 26.74
CA VAL A 234 -0.63 2.18 26.49
C VAL A 234 0.56 2.63 27.35
N ALA A 235 0.46 3.77 28.04
CA ALA A 235 1.59 4.42 28.74
C ALA A 235 2.31 3.56 29.78
N ARG A 236 1.66 2.51 30.31
CA ARG A 236 2.24 1.62 31.32
C ARG A 236 2.99 0.42 30.75
N PHE A 237 2.90 0.20 29.44
CA PHE A 237 3.51 -0.94 28.78
C PHE A 237 4.70 -0.46 27.98
N ASP A 238 5.88 -0.95 28.32
CA ASP A 238 7.06 -0.76 27.47
C ASP A 238 6.99 -1.74 26.29
N PRO A 239 6.98 -1.26 25.03
CA PRO A 239 6.90 -2.13 23.87
C PRO A 239 8.04 -3.14 23.75
N LEU A 240 9.26 -2.78 24.19
CA LEU A 240 10.43 -3.65 24.13
C LEU A 240 10.36 -4.72 25.23
N GLU A 241 9.96 -4.35 26.45
CA GLU A 241 9.76 -5.34 27.53
C GLU A 241 8.62 -6.31 27.21
N CYS A 242 7.60 -5.84 26.50
CA CYS A 242 6.49 -6.68 26.03
C CYS A 242 6.80 -7.46 24.75
N ASP A 243 7.96 -7.23 24.12
CA ASP A 243 8.33 -7.76 22.81
C ASP A 243 7.23 -7.56 21.73
N SER A 244 6.64 -6.36 21.73
CA SER A 244 5.40 -6.05 20.99
C SER A 244 5.61 -4.95 19.93
N PRO A 245 5.75 -5.31 18.64
CA PRO A 245 5.76 -4.32 17.57
C PRO A 245 4.42 -3.60 17.45
N ALA A 246 3.28 -4.24 17.80
CA ALA A 246 2.00 -3.55 17.81
C ALA A 246 1.95 -2.38 18.81
N LEU A 247 2.49 -2.54 20.02
CA LEU A 247 2.61 -1.45 20.99
C LEU A 247 3.60 -0.38 20.52
N ALA A 248 4.75 -0.78 19.97
CA ALA A 248 5.73 0.16 19.42
C ALA A 248 5.15 0.99 18.26
N ALA A 249 4.30 0.38 17.43
CA ALA A 249 3.59 1.08 16.36
C ALA A 249 2.58 2.09 16.88
N VAL A 250 1.90 1.79 18.00
CA VAL A 250 1.02 2.78 18.68
C VAL A 250 1.85 3.93 19.24
N ARG A 251 3.01 3.66 19.86
CA ARG A 251 3.94 4.68 20.36
C ARG A 251 4.37 5.63 19.24
N CYS A 252 4.80 5.08 18.09
CA CYS A 252 5.13 5.86 16.90
C CYS A 252 3.96 6.72 16.39
N ALA A 253 2.74 6.18 16.42
CA ALA A 253 1.54 6.91 15.99
C ALA A 253 1.14 8.05 16.94
N LEU A 254 1.67 8.07 18.17
CA LEU A 254 1.42 9.08 19.20
C LEU A 254 2.54 10.12 19.33
N LEU A 255 3.59 10.04 18.49
CA LEU A 255 4.74 10.95 18.52
C LEU A 255 4.36 12.43 18.57
N GLU A 256 3.27 12.85 17.93
CA GLU A 256 2.83 14.25 17.96
C GLU A 256 2.41 14.78 19.34
N LEU A 257 2.16 13.90 20.32
CA LEU A 257 1.92 14.28 21.71
C LEU A 257 3.24 14.52 22.48
N GLU A 258 4.37 14.07 21.94
CA GLU A 258 5.66 14.25 22.57
C GLU A 258 6.07 15.73 22.56
N PRO A 259 6.73 16.23 23.62
CA PRO A 259 7.21 17.61 23.64
C PRO A 259 8.24 17.92 22.54
N ARG A 260 8.99 16.91 22.08
CA ARG A 260 10.06 17.01 21.07
C ARG A 260 10.04 15.79 20.13
N PRO A 261 9.03 15.66 19.26
CA PRO A 261 8.89 14.49 18.39
C PRO A 261 10.08 14.30 17.45
N GLU A 262 10.71 15.37 16.98
CA GLU A 262 11.87 15.35 16.08
C GLU A 262 13.12 14.71 16.71
N ALA A 263 13.19 14.68 18.04
CA ALA A 263 14.26 14.04 18.79
C ALA A 263 14.00 12.55 19.04
N ARG A 264 12.74 12.11 18.96
CA ARG A 264 12.31 10.73 19.26
C ARG A 264 11.97 9.90 18.03
N VAL A 265 11.55 10.55 16.94
CA VAL A 265 10.99 9.88 15.75
C VAL A 265 11.92 8.82 15.17
N ILE A 266 13.23 9.03 15.18
CA ILE A 266 14.17 8.03 14.65
C ILE A 266 14.18 6.84 15.61
N ASP A 267 14.64 7.03 16.84
CA ASP A 267 14.77 5.98 17.86
C ASP A 267 13.50 5.14 18.02
N ASP A 268 12.32 5.76 18.12
CA ASP A 268 11.05 5.04 18.28
C ASP A 268 10.72 4.13 17.09
N TYR A 269 11.01 4.58 15.86
CA TYR A 269 10.83 3.76 14.66
C TYR A 269 11.96 2.76 14.44
N GLU A 270 13.18 3.07 14.90
CA GLU A 270 14.28 2.11 14.91
C GLU A 270 13.92 0.90 15.77
N ASP A 271 13.45 1.13 17.00
CA ASP A 271 12.91 0.09 17.89
C ASP A 271 11.80 -0.73 17.21
N LEU A 272 10.85 -0.06 16.57
CA LEU A 272 9.73 -0.72 15.89
C LEU A 272 10.20 -1.61 14.73
N ILE A 273 11.12 -1.10 13.90
CA ILE A 273 11.63 -1.83 12.74
C ILE A 273 12.56 -2.96 13.19
N ASP A 274 13.31 -2.79 14.29
CA ASP A 274 14.12 -3.87 14.86
C ASP A 274 13.24 -4.99 15.45
N LEU A 275 12.08 -4.65 16.03
CA LEU A 275 11.09 -5.63 16.47
C LEU A 275 10.42 -6.38 15.31
N ASP A 276 10.02 -5.68 14.25
CA ASP A 276 9.34 -6.25 13.07
C ASP A 276 9.93 -5.73 11.74
N PRO A 277 11.11 -6.23 11.33
CA PRO A 277 11.81 -5.76 10.13
C PRO A 277 11.16 -6.24 8.82
N ALA A 278 10.22 -7.18 8.91
CA ALA A 278 9.50 -7.74 7.77
C ALA A 278 8.25 -6.95 7.39
N CYS A 279 7.89 -5.88 8.12
CA CYS A 279 6.68 -5.11 7.86
C CYS A 279 6.97 -3.82 7.06
N PRO A 280 6.57 -3.74 5.78
CA PRO A 280 6.77 -2.54 4.96
C PRO A 280 6.07 -1.31 5.51
N ASP A 281 4.91 -1.49 6.16
CA ASP A 281 4.12 -0.38 6.70
C ASP A 281 4.88 0.37 7.82
N HIS A 282 5.75 -0.28 8.58
CA HIS A 282 6.58 0.39 9.60
C HIS A 282 7.63 1.30 8.97
N MET A 283 8.34 0.81 7.95
CA MET A 283 9.31 1.60 7.19
C MET A 283 8.64 2.77 6.44
N ARG A 284 7.49 2.52 5.81
CA ARG A 284 6.69 3.57 5.16
C ARG A 284 6.23 4.64 6.14
N ALA A 285 5.84 4.21 7.35
CA ALA A 285 5.44 5.11 8.42
C ALA A 285 6.58 6.01 8.91
N LEU A 286 7.80 5.48 9.05
CA LEU A 286 9.01 6.25 9.35
C LEU A 286 9.22 7.38 8.33
N GLY A 287 9.26 7.05 7.03
CA GLY A 287 9.51 8.07 6.01
C GLY A 287 8.41 9.11 5.90
N ARG A 288 7.14 8.70 6.10
CA ARG A 288 6.01 9.64 6.22
C ARG A 288 6.27 10.65 7.35
N ASP A 289 6.79 10.22 8.51
CA ASP A 289 7.02 11.04 9.73
C ASP A 289 8.29 11.90 9.63
N LEU A 290 9.27 11.49 8.83
CA LEU A 290 10.49 12.26 8.56
C LEU A 290 10.37 13.34 7.47
N ARG A 291 9.19 13.52 6.86
CA ARG A 291 8.96 14.61 5.89
C ARG A 291 9.13 16.00 6.54
N PRO A 292 9.51 17.03 5.77
CA PRO A 292 9.58 18.42 6.24
C PRO A 292 8.28 18.94 6.85
N SER A 293 7.13 18.52 6.31
CA SER A 293 5.81 18.85 6.86
C SER A 293 5.51 18.25 8.25
N ARG A 294 6.40 17.40 8.79
CA ARG A 294 6.22 16.69 10.07
C ARG A 294 7.43 16.86 11.00
N PHE A 295 8.19 15.79 11.28
CA PHE A 295 9.22 15.79 12.33
C PHE A 295 10.65 15.77 11.78
N GLY A 296 10.82 15.86 10.46
CA GLY A 296 12.13 15.69 9.82
C GLY A 296 12.38 16.66 8.68
N ASN A 297 13.30 16.26 7.81
CA ASN A 297 13.63 16.94 6.57
C ASN A 297 14.17 15.90 5.58
N TRP A 298 14.36 16.29 4.32
CA TRP A 298 14.76 15.34 3.28
C TRP A 298 16.13 14.69 3.51
N ASP A 299 17.10 15.41 4.06
CA ASP A 299 18.44 14.88 4.33
C ASP A 299 18.39 13.81 5.44
N ARG A 300 17.64 14.07 6.52
CA ARG A 300 17.40 13.08 7.58
C ARG A 300 16.66 11.87 7.03
N LEU A 301 15.64 12.08 6.21
CA LEU A 301 14.88 10.99 5.60
C LEU A 301 15.78 10.11 4.73
N ASP A 302 16.60 10.68 3.84
CA ASP A 302 17.51 9.91 2.98
C ASP A 302 18.52 9.09 3.80
N HIS A 303 19.09 9.74 4.83
CA HIS A 303 20.04 9.09 5.71
C HIS A 303 19.41 7.88 6.43
N GLU A 304 18.21 8.05 6.98
CA GLU A 304 17.48 6.96 7.64
C GLU A 304 17.02 5.88 6.66
N ALA A 305 16.65 6.24 5.43
CA ALA A 305 16.30 5.26 4.40
C ALA A 305 17.49 4.35 4.08
N ARG A 306 18.71 4.90 4.00
CA ARG A 306 19.94 4.13 3.78
C ARG A 306 20.29 3.24 4.97
N ARG A 307 20.15 3.74 6.21
CA ARG A 307 20.35 2.92 7.42
C ARG A 307 19.35 1.77 7.50
N THR A 308 18.08 2.06 7.23
CA THR A 308 17.00 1.06 7.22
C THR A 308 17.22 0.00 6.15
N ALA A 309 17.70 0.39 4.96
CA ALA A 309 18.10 -0.57 3.93
C ALA A 309 19.20 -1.51 4.41
N GLY A 310 20.24 -0.99 5.07
CA GLY A 310 21.30 -1.82 5.67
C GLY A 310 20.78 -2.73 6.79
N ARG A 311 19.94 -2.20 7.69
CA ARG A 311 19.31 -2.91 8.81
C ARG A 311 18.50 -4.12 8.35
N THR A 312 17.81 -3.98 7.21
CA THR A 312 16.83 -4.95 6.72
C THR A 312 17.25 -5.66 5.43
N ALA A 313 18.56 -5.60 5.11
CA ALA A 313 19.10 -6.06 3.83
C ALA A 313 18.95 -7.57 3.60
N ASP A 314 18.94 -8.35 4.67
CA ASP A 314 18.72 -9.79 4.66
C ASP A 314 17.32 -10.13 4.13
N LEU A 315 16.30 -9.37 4.55
CA LEU A 315 14.90 -9.56 4.16
C LEU A 315 14.55 -8.87 2.84
N TRP A 316 15.09 -7.68 2.59
CA TRP A 316 14.62 -6.79 1.51
C TRP A 316 15.69 -6.39 0.50
N GLY A 317 16.97 -6.77 0.69
CA GLY A 317 18.06 -6.16 -0.07
C GLY A 317 18.08 -4.64 0.15
N SER A 318 18.16 -3.86 -0.90
CA SER A 318 18.01 -2.40 -0.82
C SER A 318 16.55 -1.94 -0.61
N GLY A 319 15.57 -2.86 -0.60
CA GLY A 319 14.13 -2.58 -0.50
C GLY A 319 13.68 -1.69 0.67
N GLY A 320 14.38 -1.76 1.81
CA GLY A 320 14.11 -0.86 2.95
C GLY A 320 14.22 0.62 2.59
N TYR A 321 15.12 0.98 1.66
CA TYR A 321 15.26 2.34 1.15
C TYR A 321 13.98 2.78 0.41
N ALA A 322 13.46 1.94 -0.48
CA ALA A 322 12.23 2.24 -1.21
C ALA A 322 11.02 2.34 -0.27
N TRP A 323 10.91 1.47 0.74
CA TRP A 323 9.80 1.51 1.68
C TRP A 323 9.76 2.80 2.50
N VAL A 324 10.90 3.27 3.01
CA VAL A 324 10.96 4.56 3.71
C VAL A 324 10.54 5.70 2.77
N TRP A 325 11.05 5.75 1.55
CA TRP A 325 10.71 6.82 0.60
C TRP A 325 9.29 6.75 0.02
N PHE A 326 8.62 5.60 0.08
CA PHE A 326 7.38 5.32 -0.66
C PHE A 326 6.28 6.36 -0.41
N ASP A 327 5.87 6.52 0.85
CA ASP A 327 4.80 7.46 1.22
C ASP A 327 5.26 8.92 1.14
N ALA A 328 6.57 9.16 1.28
CA ALA A 328 7.15 10.48 1.14
C ALA A 328 7.01 11.00 -0.31
N LEU A 329 7.36 10.16 -1.28
CA LEU A 329 7.20 10.48 -2.71
C LEU A 329 5.73 10.57 -3.13
N ALA A 330 4.88 9.65 -2.64
CA ALA A 330 3.45 9.66 -2.94
C ALA A 330 2.72 10.91 -2.40
N SER A 331 3.30 11.61 -1.42
CA SER A 331 2.67 12.78 -0.81
C SER A 331 2.59 14.01 -1.71
N GLY A 332 3.45 14.08 -2.75
CA GLY A 332 3.55 15.24 -3.63
C GLY A 332 4.20 16.48 -2.98
N GLU A 333 4.82 16.33 -1.81
CA GLU A 333 5.53 17.42 -1.14
C GLU A 333 6.77 17.85 -1.96
N ALA A 334 6.94 19.16 -2.12
CA ALA A 334 8.00 19.71 -2.96
C ALA A 334 9.39 19.36 -2.42
N GLY A 335 10.33 19.07 -3.34
CA GLY A 335 11.72 18.73 -3.02
C GLY A 335 11.99 17.24 -2.81
N ALA A 336 10.97 16.39 -2.63
CA ALA A 336 11.16 14.96 -2.41
C ALA A 336 11.97 14.29 -3.55
N PHE A 337 11.59 14.52 -4.81
CA PHE A 337 12.30 13.96 -5.97
C PHE A 337 13.68 14.58 -6.25
N ALA A 338 13.99 15.71 -5.62
CA ALA A 338 15.33 16.31 -5.71
C ALA A 338 16.29 15.68 -4.69
N ALA A 339 15.75 15.16 -3.58
CA ALA A 339 16.53 14.55 -2.51
C ALA A 339 16.71 13.04 -2.67
N VAL A 340 15.71 12.32 -3.20
CA VAL A 340 15.80 10.87 -3.38
C VAL A 340 16.84 10.49 -4.43
N ASP A 341 17.64 9.48 -4.11
CA ASP A 341 18.46 8.74 -5.07
C ASP A 341 17.58 7.83 -5.94
N GLY A 342 17.37 8.24 -7.19
CA GLY A 342 16.48 7.54 -8.13
C GLY A 342 17.00 6.21 -8.63
N GLU A 343 18.33 6.00 -8.66
CA GLU A 343 18.91 4.71 -9.06
C GLU A 343 18.80 3.70 -7.93
N LEU A 344 19.17 4.10 -6.71
CA LEU A 344 19.01 3.24 -5.53
C LEU A 344 17.54 2.87 -5.30
N PHE A 345 16.60 3.80 -5.51
CA PHE A 345 15.17 3.48 -5.43
C PHE A 345 14.75 2.45 -6.49
N ALA A 346 15.23 2.59 -7.73
CA ALA A 346 14.92 1.64 -8.79
C ALA A 346 15.48 0.24 -8.49
N GLU A 347 16.72 0.14 -8.00
CA GLU A 347 17.33 -1.10 -7.53
C GLU A 347 16.53 -1.73 -6.38
N ALA A 348 16.10 -0.92 -5.42
CA ALA A 348 15.26 -1.35 -4.31
C ALA A 348 13.91 -1.94 -4.76
N LEU A 349 13.29 -1.39 -5.82
CA LEU A 349 12.10 -2.01 -6.41
C LEU A 349 12.38 -3.38 -7.04
N HIS A 350 13.55 -3.54 -7.66
CA HIS A 350 13.99 -4.84 -8.19
C HIS A 350 14.18 -5.86 -7.07
N ASP A 351 14.86 -5.48 -5.99
CA ASP A 351 15.10 -6.36 -4.84
C ASP A 351 13.79 -6.80 -4.16
N ILE A 352 12.84 -5.86 -3.98
CA ILE A 352 11.53 -6.17 -3.40
C ILE A 352 10.84 -7.26 -4.22
N LEU A 353 10.71 -7.11 -5.55
CA LEU A 353 9.99 -8.07 -6.38
C LEU A 353 10.76 -9.35 -6.68
N ALA A 354 12.09 -9.35 -6.55
CA ALA A 354 12.90 -10.56 -6.61
C ALA A 354 12.63 -11.45 -5.38
N ARG A 355 12.42 -10.84 -4.21
CA ARG A 355 12.21 -11.54 -2.94
C ARG A 355 10.74 -11.81 -2.62
N ARG A 356 9.85 -10.91 -3.07
CA ARG A 356 8.39 -10.94 -2.89
C ARG A 356 7.69 -10.78 -4.25
N PRO A 357 7.68 -11.84 -5.10
CA PRO A 357 7.16 -11.78 -6.46
C PRO A 357 5.63 -11.86 -6.53
N GLU A 358 4.92 -11.84 -5.40
CA GLU A 358 3.48 -12.05 -5.35
C GLU A 358 2.72 -10.91 -6.05
N GLN A 359 1.55 -11.25 -6.61
CA GLN A 359 0.74 -10.30 -7.39
C GLN A 359 0.29 -9.08 -6.59
N HIS A 360 0.15 -9.20 -5.26
CA HIS A 360 -0.16 -8.05 -4.41
C HIS A 360 0.96 -7.01 -4.44
N MET A 361 2.21 -7.46 -4.30
CA MET A 361 3.41 -6.62 -4.33
C MET A 361 3.58 -5.97 -5.71
N ALA A 362 3.47 -6.78 -6.77
CA ALA A 362 3.54 -6.29 -8.14
C ALA A 362 2.48 -5.22 -8.44
N ASN A 363 1.23 -5.42 -8.00
CA ASN A 363 0.17 -4.43 -8.16
C ASN A 363 0.43 -3.15 -7.36
N GLN A 364 0.95 -3.25 -6.14
CA GLN A 364 1.22 -2.08 -5.28
C GLN A 364 2.31 -1.20 -5.92
N LEU A 365 3.43 -1.80 -6.34
CA LEU A 365 4.54 -1.08 -6.95
C LEU A 365 4.17 -0.56 -8.36
N ALA A 366 3.44 -1.35 -9.16
CA ALA A 366 2.95 -0.89 -10.47
C ALA A 366 2.01 0.30 -10.32
N ALA A 367 1.04 0.25 -9.40
CA ALA A 367 0.12 1.35 -9.17
C ALA A 367 0.85 2.60 -8.64
N PHE A 368 1.88 2.43 -7.81
CA PHE A 368 2.72 3.52 -7.36
C PHE A 368 3.48 4.19 -8.52
N CYS A 369 4.26 3.43 -9.29
CA CYS A 369 5.04 3.97 -10.40
C CYS A 369 4.17 4.54 -11.52
N GLY A 370 3.05 3.88 -11.85
CA GLY A 370 2.18 4.26 -12.96
C GLY A 370 1.11 5.32 -12.62
N LEU A 371 0.77 5.51 -11.34
CA LEU A 371 -0.26 6.47 -10.93
C LEU A 371 0.19 7.43 -9.85
N SER A 372 0.73 6.96 -8.73
CA SER A 372 1.09 7.85 -7.62
C SER A 372 2.16 8.87 -8.02
N LEU A 373 3.10 8.45 -8.88
CA LEU A 373 4.16 9.31 -9.41
C LEU A 373 3.83 9.92 -10.77
N SER A 374 2.62 9.73 -11.31
CA SER A 374 2.29 10.20 -12.65
C SER A 374 2.22 11.73 -12.72
N GLY A 375 2.80 12.27 -13.79
CA GLY A 375 2.94 13.72 -13.99
C GLY A 375 4.11 14.04 -14.89
N ALA A 376 4.23 15.32 -15.28
CA ALA A 376 5.36 15.78 -16.07
C ALA A 376 6.65 15.71 -15.23
N ALA A 377 7.52 14.78 -15.59
CA ALA A 377 8.85 14.66 -15.00
C ALA A 377 9.90 15.22 -15.95
N ALA A 378 10.87 15.97 -15.42
CA ALA A 378 12.02 16.38 -16.22
C ALA A 378 12.78 15.13 -16.70
N PRO A 379 13.29 15.10 -17.95
CA PRO A 379 14.12 13.99 -18.42
C PRO A 379 15.29 13.73 -17.46
N ARG A 380 15.58 12.45 -17.21
CA ARG A 380 16.66 12.00 -16.30
C ARG A 380 16.51 12.42 -14.83
N SER A 381 15.35 12.94 -14.41
CA SER A 381 15.04 13.15 -12.99
C SER A 381 14.84 11.82 -12.27
N ALA A 382 14.98 11.84 -10.94
CA ALA A 382 14.64 10.68 -10.11
C ALA A 382 13.18 10.24 -10.31
N GLN A 383 12.25 11.19 -10.46
CA GLN A 383 10.85 10.88 -10.78
C GLN A 383 10.72 10.10 -12.09
N ALA A 384 11.38 10.54 -13.16
CA ALA A 384 11.34 9.85 -14.45
C ALA A 384 11.97 8.45 -14.36
N ARG A 385 13.07 8.31 -13.60
CA ARG A 385 13.74 7.03 -13.38
C ARG A 385 12.85 6.03 -12.65
N ILE A 386 12.25 6.45 -11.54
CA ILE A 386 11.39 5.61 -10.69
C ILE A 386 10.09 5.26 -11.42
N ALA A 387 9.42 6.25 -12.02
CA ALA A 387 8.21 6.00 -12.81
C ALA A 387 8.49 5.07 -14.00
N GLY A 388 9.69 5.15 -14.59
CA GLY A 388 10.16 4.26 -15.66
C GLY A 388 10.20 2.77 -15.27
N CYS A 389 10.28 2.44 -13.98
CA CYS A 389 10.19 1.04 -13.52
C CYS A 389 8.81 0.42 -13.78
N PHE A 390 7.76 1.23 -14.01
CA PHE A 390 6.42 0.74 -14.35
C PHE A 390 6.44 -0.28 -15.48
N GLY A 391 7.18 0.01 -16.55
CA GLY A 391 7.25 -0.87 -17.71
C GLY A 391 7.84 -2.23 -17.36
N TRP A 392 8.94 -2.26 -16.61
CA TRP A 392 9.54 -3.52 -16.17
C TRP A 392 8.61 -4.31 -15.25
N ILE A 393 7.96 -3.68 -14.27
CA ILE A 393 7.02 -4.35 -13.37
C ILE A 393 5.86 -4.97 -14.17
N VAL A 394 5.29 -4.21 -15.10
CA VAL A 394 4.17 -4.67 -15.93
C VAL A 394 4.56 -5.87 -16.78
N HIS A 395 5.72 -5.84 -17.45
CA HIS A 395 6.15 -6.94 -18.31
C HIS A 395 6.55 -8.18 -17.50
N ASN A 396 7.34 -7.99 -16.44
CA ASN A 396 8.01 -9.10 -15.77
C ASN A 396 7.19 -9.68 -14.61
N HIS A 397 6.39 -8.88 -13.91
CA HIS A 397 5.76 -9.29 -12.65
C HIS A 397 4.23 -9.24 -12.66
N LEU A 398 3.61 -8.32 -13.40
CA LEU A 398 2.15 -8.16 -13.38
C LEU A 398 1.47 -9.25 -14.22
N ARG A 399 0.52 -9.98 -13.63
CA ARG A 399 -0.24 -11.07 -14.27
C ARG A 399 -1.75 -10.91 -14.10
N GLU A 400 -2.16 -10.21 -13.04
CA GLU A 400 -3.54 -9.88 -12.75
C GLU A 400 -3.62 -8.49 -12.12
N ILE A 401 -4.80 -7.88 -12.17
CA ILE A 401 -5.09 -6.60 -11.52
C ILE A 401 -5.84 -6.80 -10.21
N HIS A 402 -5.36 -6.14 -9.16
CA HIS A 402 -6.02 -6.01 -7.85
C HIS A 402 -6.61 -4.59 -7.74
N PRO A 403 -7.88 -4.36 -8.14
CA PRO A 403 -8.38 -3.00 -8.38
C PRO A 403 -8.29 -2.06 -7.18
N ASP A 404 -8.45 -2.59 -5.96
CA ASP A 404 -8.41 -1.80 -4.74
C ASP A 404 -7.04 -1.13 -4.48
N LEU A 405 -5.93 -1.74 -4.91
CA LEU A 405 -4.60 -1.11 -4.84
C LEU A 405 -4.48 0.09 -5.80
N TRP A 406 -4.93 -0.08 -7.03
CA TRP A 406 -4.95 0.98 -8.05
C TRP A 406 -5.90 2.13 -7.69
N ALA A 407 -6.99 1.82 -6.98
CA ALA A 407 -7.88 2.83 -6.42
C ALA A 407 -7.19 3.64 -5.31
N ARG A 408 -6.42 2.98 -4.43
CA ARG A 408 -5.72 3.62 -3.30
C ARG A 408 -4.48 4.40 -3.70
N ALA A 409 -3.83 4.07 -4.82
CA ALA A 409 -2.64 4.77 -5.31
C ALA A 409 -2.84 6.28 -5.53
N ARG A 410 -4.07 6.70 -5.83
CA ARG A 410 -4.47 8.13 -5.85
C ARG A 410 -5.78 8.30 -5.09
N PRO A 411 -5.76 8.53 -3.78
CA PRO A 411 -6.98 8.66 -2.99
C PRO A 411 -7.74 9.92 -3.42
N ILE A 412 -9.07 9.81 -3.51
CA ILE A 412 -9.95 10.95 -3.77
C ILE A 412 -10.62 11.33 -2.44
N PRO A 413 -10.71 12.62 -2.08
CA PRO A 413 -11.44 13.05 -0.90
C PRO A 413 -12.91 12.62 -1.00
N GLY A 414 -13.40 11.86 -0.03
CA GLY A 414 -14.78 11.37 -0.03
C GLY A 414 -14.91 9.96 0.54
N SER A 415 -16.09 9.65 1.07
CA SER A 415 -16.48 8.25 1.22
C SER A 415 -16.95 7.77 -0.16
N VAL A 416 -16.22 6.83 -0.75
CA VAL A 416 -16.66 6.12 -1.95
C VAL A 416 -17.10 4.73 -1.54
N ASP A 417 -18.27 4.32 -2.02
CA ASP A 417 -18.74 2.95 -1.89
C ASP A 417 -17.70 1.96 -2.41
N ALA A 418 -17.68 0.74 -1.85
CA ALA A 418 -16.70 -0.29 -2.21
C ALA A 418 -16.77 -0.64 -3.70
N GLY A 419 -17.97 -0.73 -4.29
CA GLY A 419 -18.14 -1.00 -5.71
C GLY A 419 -17.61 0.12 -6.60
N GLU A 420 -17.85 1.37 -6.24
CA GLU A 420 -17.30 2.54 -6.95
C GLU A 420 -15.76 2.56 -6.88
N ARG A 421 -15.19 2.24 -5.71
CA ARG A 421 -13.74 2.15 -5.53
C ARG A 421 -13.13 1.10 -6.46
N LEU A 422 -13.70 -0.10 -6.51
CA LEU A 422 -13.23 -1.17 -7.39
C LEU A 422 -13.35 -0.77 -8.87
N ARG A 423 -14.47 -0.20 -9.29
CA ARG A 423 -14.64 0.29 -10.68
C ARG A 423 -13.60 1.34 -11.06
N ARG A 424 -13.32 2.30 -10.17
CA ARG A 424 -12.24 3.28 -10.37
C ARG A 424 -10.88 2.62 -10.47
N GLY A 425 -10.59 1.68 -9.59
CA GLY A 425 -9.37 0.89 -9.62
C GLY A 425 -9.15 0.21 -10.97
N LYS A 426 -10.18 -0.47 -11.48
CA LYS A 426 -10.17 -1.12 -12.81
C LYS A 426 -9.90 -0.11 -13.92
N SER A 427 -10.63 1.01 -13.93
CA SER A 427 -10.47 2.06 -14.93
C SER A 427 -9.04 2.63 -14.91
N ARG A 428 -8.50 2.95 -13.73
CA ARG A 428 -7.16 3.51 -13.59
C ARG A 428 -6.06 2.54 -14.02
N ALA A 429 -6.18 1.26 -13.65
CA ALA A 429 -5.25 0.23 -14.09
C ALA A 429 -5.25 0.10 -15.62
N LEU A 430 -6.42 0.03 -16.24
CA LEU A 430 -6.53 -0.04 -17.70
C LEU A 430 -6.00 1.20 -18.38
N SER A 431 -6.26 2.39 -17.85
CA SER A 431 -5.72 3.64 -18.40
C SER A 431 -4.19 3.68 -18.36
N ALA A 432 -3.58 3.31 -17.24
CA ALA A 432 -2.12 3.26 -17.10
C ALA A 432 -1.49 2.22 -18.05
N LEU A 433 -2.11 1.04 -18.19
CA LEU A 433 -1.66 0.03 -19.14
C LEU A 433 -1.84 0.49 -20.60
N ALA A 434 -2.96 1.14 -20.93
CA ALA A 434 -3.23 1.66 -22.27
C ALA A 434 -2.25 2.74 -22.67
N GLU A 435 -1.87 3.63 -21.75
CA GLU A 435 -0.84 4.63 -21.97
C GLU A 435 0.53 3.98 -22.24
N HIS A 436 0.91 3.00 -21.42
CA HIS A 436 2.18 2.28 -21.58
C HIS A 436 2.25 1.48 -22.89
N PHE A 437 1.15 0.84 -23.30
CA PHE A 437 1.08 0.07 -24.56
C PHE A 437 0.59 0.89 -25.75
N ALA A 438 0.42 2.21 -25.64
CA ALA A 438 -0.22 3.04 -26.66
C ALA A 438 0.39 2.87 -28.06
N HIS A 439 1.71 2.69 -28.14
CA HIS A 439 2.38 2.39 -29.40
C HIS A 439 1.92 1.05 -30.01
N GLN A 440 1.87 -0.03 -29.22
CA GLN A 440 1.44 -1.35 -29.69
C GLN A 440 -0.05 -1.34 -30.07
N LEU A 441 -0.88 -0.62 -29.31
CA LEU A 441 -2.30 -0.49 -29.60
C LEU A 441 -2.57 0.26 -30.91
N ARG A 442 -1.82 1.34 -31.19
CA ARG A 442 -1.88 2.05 -32.48
C ARG A 442 -1.46 1.18 -33.67
N LEU A 443 -0.58 0.21 -33.46
CA LEU A 443 -0.22 -0.80 -34.47
C LEU A 443 -1.28 -1.90 -34.64
N GLY A 444 -2.45 -1.76 -34.03
CA GLY A 444 -3.52 -2.74 -34.11
C GLY A 444 -3.21 -4.04 -33.37
N ARG A 445 -2.29 -4.04 -32.39
CA ARG A 445 -1.99 -5.21 -31.58
C ARG A 445 -2.87 -5.27 -30.34
N GLN A 446 -3.29 -6.47 -30.00
CA GLN A 446 -3.89 -6.80 -28.72
C GLN A 446 -2.79 -7.24 -27.75
N VAL A 447 -2.88 -6.75 -26.51
CA VAL A 447 -2.00 -7.09 -25.39
C VAL A 447 -2.73 -8.10 -24.52
N ARG A 448 -2.19 -9.29 -24.34
CA ARG A 448 -2.77 -10.32 -23.47
C ARG A 448 -1.79 -10.69 -22.36
N PHE A 449 -2.27 -10.62 -21.13
CA PHE A 449 -1.54 -11.06 -19.95
C PHE A 449 -1.89 -12.52 -19.64
N SER A 450 -0.86 -13.31 -19.38
CA SER A 450 -0.96 -14.73 -18.99
C SER A 450 0.09 -15.02 -17.93
N GLU A 451 0.01 -16.15 -17.25
CA GLU A 451 1.02 -16.57 -16.26
C GLU A 451 2.45 -16.58 -16.85
N ALA A 452 2.59 -16.98 -18.12
CA ALA A 452 3.85 -17.00 -18.86
C ALA A 452 4.39 -15.61 -19.25
N GLY A 453 3.61 -14.55 -19.02
CA GLY A 453 3.96 -13.17 -19.36
C GLY A 453 3.00 -12.54 -20.37
N ILE A 454 3.51 -11.52 -21.06
CA ILE A 454 2.73 -10.71 -22.00
C ILE A 454 2.89 -11.26 -23.43
N ALA A 455 1.77 -11.50 -24.09
CA ALA A 455 1.70 -11.80 -25.51
C ALA A 455 1.12 -10.62 -26.29
N LEU A 456 1.74 -10.28 -27.42
CA LEU A 456 1.23 -9.30 -28.37
C LEU A 456 0.71 -10.05 -29.59
N THR A 457 -0.60 -10.02 -29.83
CA THR A 457 -1.22 -10.65 -31.00
C THR A 457 -1.80 -9.59 -31.93
N PRO A 458 -1.79 -9.78 -33.26
CA PRO A 458 -2.55 -8.91 -34.15
C PRO A 458 -4.03 -8.91 -33.75
N THR A 459 -4.69 -7.76 -33.76
CA THR A 459 -6.14 -7.72 -33.59
C THR A 459 -6.76 -8.41 -34.80
N PRO A 460 -7.61 -9.43 -34.63
CA PRO A 460 -8.29 -10.03 -35.77
C PRO A 460 -9.16 -8.96 -36.42
N CYS A 461 -8.78 -8.52 -37.63
CA CYS A 461 -9.63 -7.67 -38.45
C CYS A 461 -10.86 -8.49 -38.86
N SER A 462 -12.05 -8.04 -38.49
CA SER A 462 -13.33 -8.60 -38.94
C SER A 462 -13.50 -8.58 -40.47
N SER A 463 -12.58 -7.94 -41.21
CA SER A 463 -12.56 -7.82 -42.67
C SER A 463 -11.58 -8.74 -43.39
N CYS A 464 -10.79 -9.56 -42.69
CA CYS A 464 -9.88 -10.52 -43.34
C CYS A 464 -10.41 -11.95 -43.26
N THR A 465 -11.52 -12.22 -43.96
CA THR A 465 -11.90 -13.55 -44.44
C THR A 465 -11.15 -13.87 -45.75
N LEU A 466 -9.84 -13.64 -45.76
CA LEU A 466 -8.96 -14.27 -46.75
C LEU A 466 -7.94 -15.07 -45.96
N ALA A 467 -7.78 -16.32 -46.39
CA ALA A 467 -7.01 -17.41 -45.81
C ALA A 467 -5.72 -16.97 -45.09
N PRO A 468 -5.22 -17.74 -44.09
CA PRO A 468 -3.97 -17.40 -43.42
C PRO A 468 -2.85 -17.30 -44.46
N CYS A 469 -2.42 -16.08 -44.76
CA CYS A 469 -1.18 -15.87 -45.49
C CYS A 469 -0.08 -16.52 -44.65
N SER A 470 0.49 -17.60 -45.19
CA SER A 470 1.57 -18.41 -44.65
C SER A 470 2.93 -17.66 -44.54
N ALA A 471 2.90 -16.34 -44.41
CA ALA A 471 4.08 -15.48 -44.40
C ALA A 471 4.45 -14.91 -43.00
N LEU A 472 3.79 -15.34 -41.92
CA LEU A 472 4.13 -14.93 -40.54
C LEU A 472 4.71 -16.06 -39.69
N ALA A 473 5.44 -16.99 -40.32
CA ALA A 473 6.44 -17.78 -39.61
C ALA A 473 7.75 -16.98 -39.61
N TYR A 474 7.97 -16.12 -38.60
CA TYR A 474 9.32 -15.65 -38.32
C TYR A 474 10.03 -16.65 -37.39
N PRO A 475 11.25 -17.10 -37.74
CA PRO A 475 12.01 -18.00 -36.91
C PRO A 475 12.63 -17.28 -35.72
N ARG A 476 12.99 -18.07 -34.70
CA ARG A 476 13.67 -17.64 -33.48
C ARG A 476 14.94 -16.84 -33.80
N ARG A 477 15.23 -15.87 -32.92
CA ARG A 477 16.51 -15.12 -32.79
C ARG A 477 17.74 -15.96 -33.14
N ASP A 478 18.51 -15.49 -34.12
CA ASP A 478 19.95 -15.18 -34.02
C ASP A 478 20.53 -15.00 -35.42
N GLN A 479 20.85 -13.75 -35.82
CA GLN A 479 22.04 -13.40 -36.62
C GLN A 479 22.07 -11.89 -36.90
N ARG A 480 23.28 -11.34 -36.85
CA ARG A 480 23.65 -9.96 -37.21
C ARG A 480 23.80 -9.84 -38.73
N ASP A 481 23.98 -8.59 -39.14
CA ASP A 481 24.63 -8.07 -40.34
C ASP A 481 23.76 -7.58 -41.50
N GLU A 482 23.86 -6.26 -41.67
CA GLU A 482 24.19 -5.51 -42.88
C GLU A 482 23.27 -5.52 -44.13
N ASP A 483 23.13 -4.28 -44.63
CA ASP A 483 22.91 -3.84 -46.00
C ASP A 483 21.51 -3.79 -46.68
N THR A 484 21.06 -2.52 -46.76
CA THR A 484 20.69 -1.74 -47.96
C THR A 484 19.35 -2.00 -48.69
N PRO A 485 18.60 -0.95 -49.07
CA PRO A 485 17.24 -1.07 -49.62
C PRO A 485 17.24 -1.12 -51.15
N CYS A 486 16.35 -1.93 -51.74
CA CYS A 486 16.08 -1.92 -53.17
C CYS A 486 14.56 -1.87 -53.46
N LEU A 487 14.17 -0.71 -54.01
CA LEU A 487 13.08 -0.41 -54.94
C LEU A 487 12.36 -1.60 -55.58
N THR A 488 11.02 -1.64 -55.47
CA THR A 488 10.05 -1.38 -56.56
C THR A 488 8.67 -1.14 -55.97
#